data_AF-A0AAP3GYS7-F1
#
_entry.id   AF-A0AAP3GYS7-F1
#
_cell.length_a   1.000
_cell.length_b   1.000
_cell.length_c   1.000
_cell.angle_alpha   90.00
_cell.angle_beta   90.00
_cell.angle_gamma   90.00
#
_symmetry.space_group_name_H-M   'P 1'
#
loop_
_entity.id
_entity.type
_entity.pdbx_description
1 polymer ?
#
loop_
_entity_poly.entity_id
_entity_poly.type
_entity_poly.pdbx_seq_one_letter_code
_entity_poly.pdbx_strand_id
1 'polypeptide(L)' 'MKILSVSTATNFLTISLSENEKLIKQVEEKDQRNHSEAQEVEGEAN' A
#
# COMPACT_ATOMS: atom_id res chain seq x y z
N MET A 1 15.11 -20.50 -8.74
CA MET A 1 14.43 -19.42 -9.47
C MET A 1 14.08 -18.32 -8.49
N LYS A 2 14.44 -17.07 -8.80
CA LYS A 2 14.13 -15.90 -7.96
C LYS A 2 12.92 -15.18 -8.53
N ILE A 3 11.96 -14.84 -7.68
CA ILE A 3 10.71 -14.18 -8.07
C ILE A 3 10.54 -12.93 -7.20
N LEU A 4 10.36 -11.79 -7.85
CA LEU A 4 9.99 -10.53 -7.22
C LEU A 4 8.51 -10.28 -7.50
N SER A 5 7.72 -10.17 -6.44
CA SER A 5 6.28 -9.92 -6.51
C SER A 5 5.94 -8.57 -5.91
N VAL A 6 5.08 -7.81 -6.60
CA VAL A 6 4.61 -6.49 -6.15
C VAL A 6 3.08 -6.49 -6.25
N SER A 7 2.42 -6.03 -5.19
CA SER A 7 0.96 -5.88 -5.15
C SER A 7 0.56 -4.53 -4.56
N THR A 8 -0.40 -3.90 -5.21
CA THR A 8 -1.11 -2.68 -4.76
C THR A 8 -2.63 -2.88 -4.85
N ALA A 9 -3.09 -4.13 -4.85
CA ALA A 9 -4.51 -4.45 -5.03
C ALA A 9 -5.37 -4.03 -3.83
N THR A 10 -4.75 -3.82 -2.67
CA THR A 10 -5.37 -3.29 -1.45
C THR A 10 -4.74 -1.96 -1.07
N ASN A 11 -5.17 -1.37 0.05
CA ASN A 11 -4.49 -0.22 0.67
C ASN A 11 -3.17 -0.61 1.36
N PHE A 12 -2.54 -1.71 0.96
CA PHE A 12 -1.20 -2.08 1.35
C PHE A 12 -0.35 -2.22 0.09
N LEU A 13 0.80 -1.56 0.09
CA LEU A 13 1.88 -1.85 -0.83
C LEU A 13 2.64 -3.05 -0.27
N THR A 14 2.63 -4.16 -1.01
CA THR A 14 3.39 -5.37 -0.64
C THR A 14 4.45 -5.66 -1.69
N ILE A 15 5.69 -5.82 -1.24
CA ILE A 15 6.84 -6.22 -2.06
C ILE A 15 7.46 -7.45 -1.43
N SER A 16 7.61 -8.53 -2.18
CA SER A 16 8.22 -9.77 -1.69
C SER A 16 9.24 -10.35 -2.66
N LEU A 17 10.34 -10.87 -2.10
CA LEU A 17 11.36 -11.62 -2.82
C LEU A 17 11.33 -13.07 -2.35
N SER A 18 11.11 -13.98 -3.28
CA SER A 18 11.13 -15.41 -3.03
C SER A 18 12.16 -16.13 -3.90
N GLU A 19 12.69 -17.24 -3.40
CA GLU A 19 13.58 -18.13 -4.14
C GLU A 19 13.21 -19.58 -3.85
N ASN A 20 12.96 -20.36 -4.91
CA ASN A 20 12.57 -21.77 -4.79
C ASN A 20 11.43 -21.97 -3.78
N GLU A 21 10.36 -21.18 -3.92
CA GLU A 21 9.17 -21.17 -3.05
C GLU A 21 9.40 -20.72 -1.60
N LYS A 22 10.64 -20.36 -1.23
CA LYS A 22 10.95 -19.79 0.08
C LYS A 22 10.88 -18.27 0.03
N LEU A 23 10.14 -17.67 0.96
CA LEU A 23 10.14 -16.22 1.17
C LEU A 23 11.48 -15.79 1.80
N ILE A 24 12.22 -14.93 1.11
CA ILE A 24 13.48 -14.36 1.62
C ILE A 24 13.20 -13.08 2.39
N LYS A 25 12.37 -12.21 1.82
CA LYS A 25 12.03 -10.91 2.41
C LYS A 25 10.65 -10.47 1.95
N GLN A 26 9.95 -9.80 2.84
CA GLN A 26 8.73 -9.06 2.56
C GLN A 26 8.83 -7.68 3.18
N VAL A 27 8.31 -6.70 2.46
CA VAL A 27 8.02 -5.35 2.93
C VAL A 27 6.53 -5.13 2.70
N GLU A 28 5.88 -4.61 3.72
CA GLU A 28 4.46 -4.29 3.70
C GLU A 28 4.28 -2.92 4.31
N GLU A 29 3.70 -2.01 3.53
CA GLU A 29 3.44 -0.64 3.93
C GLU A 29 1.96 -0.35 3.73
N LYS A 30 1.29 0.09 4.79
CA LYS A 30 -0.09 0.53 4.70
C LYS A 30 -0.12 1.91 4.06
N ASP A 31 -0.86 2.03 2.98
CA ASP A 31 -1.19 3.30 2.36
C ASP A 31 -2.08 4.09 3.32
N GLN A 32 -1.48 5.06 4.00
CA GLN A 32 -2.14 5.98 4.93
C GLN A 32 -2.54 7.29 4.26
N ARG A 33 -2.83 7.30 2.95
CA ARG A 33 -3.50 8.43 2.27
C ARG A 33 -4.94 8.57 2.81
N ASN A 34 -4.97 9.07 4.04
CA ASN A 34 -5.94 9.77 4.86
C ASN A 34 -7.44 9.51 4.61
N HIS A 35 -8.09 8.85 5.56
CA HIS A 35 -9.57 8.83 5.69
C HIS A 35 -10.14 10.17 6.23
N SER A 36 -9.31 11.18 6.50
CA SER A 36 -9.72 12.46 7.09
C SER A 36 -9.55 13.66 6.14
N GLU A 37 -9.12 13.46 4.90
CA GLU A 37 -8.96 14.53 3.88
C GLU A 37 -10.02 14.46 2.78
N ALA A 38 -11.19 13.90 3.11
CA ALA A 38 -12.37 14.00 2.26
C ALA A 38 -13.18 15.25 2.69
N GLN A 39 -12.98 16.36 1.98
CA GLN A 39 -13.84 17.57 1.99
C GLN A 39 -14.14 18.22 3.35
N GLU A 40 -13.25 19.12 3.81
CA GLU A 40 -13.75 20.44 4.25
C GLU A 40 -13.77 21.32 3.01
N VAL A 41 -14.88 21.31 2.29
CA VAL A 41 -15.22 22.44 1.41
C VAL A 41 -15.63 23.52 2.40
N GLU A 42 -14.79 24.55 2.55
CA GLU A 42 -15.17 25.77 3.25
C GLU A 42 -16.43 26.34 2.58
N GLY A 43 -17.58 26.02 3.16
CA GLY A 43 -18.81 26.75 2.88
C GLY A 43 -18.71 28.09 3.57
N GLU A 44 -18.31 29.12 2.84
CA GLU A 44 -18.67 30.49 3.15
C GLU A 44 -20.20 30.57 3.29
N ALA A 45 -20.68 30.57 4.53
CA ALA A 45 -22.04 30.98 4.85
C ALA A 45 -21.99 32.45 5.26
N ASN A 46 -22.54 33.29 4.38
CA ASN A 46 -22.82 34.72 4.58
C ASN A 46 -23.50 35.02 5.92
#